data_AF-A0A259TWW2-F1
#
_entry.id   AF-A0A259TWW2-F1
#
_cell.length_a   1.000
_cell.length_b   1.000
_cell.length_c   1.000
_cell.angle_alpha   90.00
_cell.angle_beta   90.00
_cell.angle_gamma   90.00
#
_symmetry.space_group_name_H-M   'P 1'
#
loop_
_entity.id
_entity.type
_entity.pdbx_description
1 polymer ?
#
loop_
_entity_poly.entity_id
_entity_poly.type
_entity_poly.pdbx_seq_one_letter_code
_entity_poly.pdbx_strand_id
1 'polypeptide(L)'
;MRTRRLFLLLLAPLALLAAAPLALAAAAPITPEAYPGLPEADASTLLVLVADRGTPAYTAAESKANGSTIFVERKLWRGLEKAAELMNETDGLTVLVGIAGGEYTGQFSSGVWKVPKIESPNGTLKVLGGFNDDFSGRQPFGFPVRLTTVYGRDGDIFQMTDKSVLNELVVSGLVLDAAPSNAYDARTNSILKGQSRSYPLMSFGRATVNRLTVADNIFLNGAHAAVRLTITPASPEAEVHITNNFFLNNLLAFETQIYPSKLRTFGKLVVRHNSFVLNWPYNPDQTSSNVSAIELHTDQSFAAAAFERNLFAYNPGGVFQHDWPDGDSGELTIRENLFFLNGALWNQSAPEAAVVAGKFGTNPRYLVLDLYDVEDDLSATMSGNVAFDPQIPVVLAPLQSVQASGEVQAQPTVMNDVRRMFGGNTDGGTVAIANFAPQMQYDVRMVPLPRNEDAQPYGVQPAGLYGATPSTGERTAAPAPAGDEVREGPRRAVRRSVGGQ
;
A
#
# COMPACT_ATOMS: atom_id res chain seq x y z
N MET A 1 72.14 14.44 35.13
CA MET A 1 72.76 13.10 35.29
C MET A 1 71.71 12.07 34.89
N ARG A 2 71.71 11.56 33.65
CA ARG A 2 72.38 10.32 33.22
C ARG A 2 72.17 9.14 34.19
N THR A 3 71.23 8.26 33.84
CA THR A 3 71.42 6.80 33.90
C THR A 3 70.37 6.09 33.03
N ARG A 4 70.83 5.68 31.86
CA ARG A 4 70.28 4.56 31.08
C ARG A 4 70.87 3.26 31.62
N ARG A 5 70.08 2.18 31.61
CA ARG A 5 70.41 0.77 31.26
C ARG A 5 69.29 -0.13 31.83
N LEU A 6 68.89 -1.27 31.29
CA LEU A 6 68.95 -1.93 29.97
C LEU A 6 68.30 -3.33 30.20
N PHE A 7 67.41 -3.76 29.29
CA PHE A 7 67.11 -5.16 28.91
C PHE A 7 66.43 -6.15 29.89
N LEU A 8 65.25 -6.68 29.48
CA LEU A 8 65.00 -8.08 29.09
C LEU A 8 63.56 -8.14 28.49
N LEU A 9 63.32 -8.25 27.19
CA LEU A 9 63.31 -9.45 26.33
C LEU A 9 62.41 -10.59 26.85
N LEU A 10 61.15 -10.59 26.40
CA LEU A 10 60.31 -11.79 26.25
C LEU A 10 59.50 -11.66 24.97
N LEU A 11 59.98 -12.39 23.96
CA LEU A 11 59.36 -12.70 22.68
C LEU A 11 58.43 -13.91 22.87
N ALA A 12 57.17 -13.79 22.47
CA ALA A 12 56.47 -14.84 21.72
C ALA A 12 55.07 -14.37 21.24
N PRO A 13 54.57 -14.92 20.12
CA PRO A 13 53.70 -14.25 19.16
C PRO A 13 52.24 -14.72 19.27
N LEU A 14 51.25 -13.90 18.90
CA LEU A 14 49.94 -14.45 18.50
C LEU A 14 49.10 -13.47 17.66
N ALA A 15 48.64 -14.01 16.54
CA ALA A 15 47.46 -13.62 15.75
C ALA A 15 47.51 -12.27 14.98
N LEU A 16 48.02 -12.40 13.75
CA LEU A 16 47.45 -11.82 12.53
C LEU A 16 45.91 -11.67 12.63
N LEU A 17 45.40 -10.45 12.84
CA LEU A 17 44.06 -10.08 12.40
C LEU A 17 44.19 -9.54 10.97
N ALA A 18 44.10 -10.44 10.00
CA ALA A 18 43.86 -10.07 8.62
C ALA A 18 42.47 -9.43 8.56
N ALA A 19 42.43 -8.13 8.26
CA ALA A 19 41.22 -7.44 7.85
C ALA A 19 40.74 -8.06 6.53
N ALA A 20 39.80 -9.01 6.62
CA ALA A 20 39.03 -9.45 5.47
C ALA A 20 38.10 -8.28 5.09
N PRO A 21 38.15 -7.76 3.85
CA PRO A 21 37.10 -6.87 3.39
C PRO A 21 35.80 -7.67 3.36
N LEU A 22 34.80 -7.19 4.11
CA LEU A 22 33.41 -7.58 3.92
C LEU A 22 33.03 -7.21 2.48
N ALA A 23 33.22 -8.15 1.56
CA ALA A 23 32.59 -8.12 0.26
C ALA A 23 31.10 -8.31 0.50
N LEU A 24 30.35 -7.20 0.59
CA LEU A 24 28.93 -7.21 0.28
C LEU A 24 28.84 -7.72 -1.15
N ALA A 25 28.49 -8.99 -1.33
CA ALA A 25 28.01 -9.47 -2.60
C ALA A 25 26.74 -8.67 -2.89
N ALA A 26 26.85 -7.65 -3.74
CA ALA A 26 25.70 -7.04 -4.38
C ALA A 26 25.05 -8.15 -5.19
N ALA A 27 23.99 -8.76 -4.64
CA ALA A 27 23.11 -9.59 -5.44
C ALA A 27 22.71 -8.74 -6.65
N ALA A 28 23.01 -9.23 -7.85
CA ALA A 28 22.55 -8.58 -9.07
C ALA A 28 21.04 -8.37 -8.91
N PRO A 29 20.52 -7.15 -9.13
CA PRO A 29 19.09 -6.97 -9.10
C PRO A 29 18.50 -7.95 -10.09
N ILE A 30 17.59 -8.80 -9.61
CA ILE A 30 16.70 -9.55 -10.49
C ILE A 30 15.94 -8.47 -11.24
N THR A 31 16.42 -8.08 -12.42
CA THR A 31 15.63 -7.26 -13.33
C THR A 31 14.47 -8.14 -13.70
N PRO A 32 13.23 -7.82 -13.29
CA PRO A 32 12.07 -8.55 -13.77
C PRO A 32 12.12 -8.56 -15.30
N GLU A 33 11.49 -9.53 -15.97
CA GLU A 33 11.27 -9.38 -17.41
C GLU A 33 10.35 -8.17 -17.64
N ALA A 34 10.62 -7.38 -18.68
CA ALA A 34 9.76 -6.25 -19.01
C ALA A 34 8.44 -6.81 -19.58
N TYR A 35 7.32 -6.35 -19.02
CA TYR A 35 5.99 -6.75 -19.48
C TYR A 35 5.68 -6.16 -20.86
N PRO A 36 4.74 -6.76 -21.62
CA PRO A 36 4.29 -6.18 -22.87
C PRO A 36 3.99 -4.69 -22.68
N GLY A 37 4.47 -3.89 -23.63
CA GLY A 37 4.33 -2.43 -23.61
C GLY A 37 2.89 -1.97 -23.82
N LEU A 38 2.72 -0.91 -24.60
CA LEU A 38 1.39 -0.34 -24.85
C LEU A 38 0.46 -1.35 -25.55
N PRO A 39 -0.84 -1.38 -25.20
CA PRO A 39 -1.82 -2.13 -25.99
C PRO A 39 -1.98 -1.51 -27.38
N GLU A 40 -2.60 -2.25 -28.30
CA GLU A 40 -2.96 -1.71 -29.61
C GLU A 40 -3.97 -0.55 -29.45
N ALA A 41 -3.73 0.53 -30.19
CA ALA A 41 -4.58 1.72 -30.18
C ALA A 41 -5.58 1.63 -31.34
N ASP A 42 -6.87 1.82 -31.05
CA ASP A 42 -7.94 1.76 -32.04
C ASP A 42 -9.04 2.79 -31.73
N ALA A 43 -10.19 2.70 -32.42
CA ALA A 43 -11.31 3.64 -32.24
C ALA A 43 -11.97 3.56 -30.85
N SER A 44 -11.74 2.47 -30.10
CA SER A 44 -12.26 2.24 -28.75
C SER A 44 -11.21 2.42 -27.65
N THR A 45 -9.92 2.34 -28.00
CA THR A 45 -8.78 2.45 -27.09
C THR A 45 -7.80 3.53 -27.56
N LEU A 46 -7.77 4.64 -26.83
CA LEU A 46 -6.88 5.77 -27.12
C LEU A 46 -5.71 5.80 -26.14
N LEU A 47 -4.52 6.18 -26.63
CA LEU A 47 -3.30 6.29 -25.85
C LEU A 47 -2.89 7.76 -25.70
N VAL A 48 -2.57 8.16 -24.49
CA VAL A 48 -1.94 9.45 -24.16
C VAL A 48 -0.58 9.15 -23.54
N LEU A 49 0.48 9.31 -24.33
CA LEU A 49 1.85 9.03 -23.91
C LEU A 49 2.47 10.25 -23.23
N VAL A 50 2.97 10.07 -22.02
CA VAL A 50 3.47 11.15 -21.17
C VAL A 50 4.95 10.97 -20.88
N ALA A 51 5.75 11.96 -21.29
CA ALA A 51 7.17 12.04 -20.99
C ALA A 51 7.64 13.50 -20.97
N ASP A 52 8.67 13.80 -20.18
CA ASP A 52 9.20 15.15 -20.09
C ASP A 52 9.95 15.57 -21.37
N ARG A 53 9.71 16.80 -21.83
CA ARG A 53 10.33 17.30 -23.06
C ARG A 53 11.86 17.20 -23.01
N GLY A 54 12.46 16.72 -24.10
CA GLY A 54 13.92 16.62 -24.22
C GLY A 54 14.50 15.31 -23.67
N THR A 55 13.66 14.38 -23.22
CA THR A 55 14.04 13.02 -22.86
C THR A 55 13.92 12.08 -24.07
N PRO A 56 14.65 10.94 -24.10
CA PRO A 56 14.45 9.90 -25.11
C PRO A 56 13.00 9.39 -25.15
N ALA A 57 12.38 9.24 -23.98
CA ALA A 57 10.96 8.92 -23.82
C ALA A 57 10.03 9.84 -24.61
N TYR A 58 10.24 11.15 -24.53
CA TYR A 58 9.41 12.10 -25.26
C TYR A 58 9.60 11.98 -26.78
N THR A 59 10.84 11.83 -27.25
CA THR A 59 11.11 11.61 -28.68
C THR A 59 10.46 10.33 -29.19
N ALA A 60 10.52 9.24 -28.42
CA ALA A 60 9.85 8.00 -28.77
C ALA A 60 8.31 8.15 -28.80
N ALA A 61 7.73 8.85 -27.82
CA ALA A 61 6.30 9.14 -27.79
C ALA A 61 5.86 9.98 -29.00
N GLU A 62 6.61 11.03 -29.36
CA GLU A 62 6.36 11.85 -30.56
C GLU A 62 6.41 11.01 -31.84
N SER A 63 7.33 10.06 -31.94
CA SER A 63 7.45 9.19 -33.12
C SER A 63 6.28 8.22 -33.28
N LYS A 64 5.57 7.90 -32.19
CA LYS A 64 4.39 7.01 -32.18
C LYS A 64 3.07 7.76 -32.34
N ALA A 65 3.03 9.05 -32.00
CA ALA A 65 1.81 9.85 -32.06
C ALA A 65 1.30 9.98 -33.50
N ASN A 66 -0.02 9.80 -33.67
CA ASN A 66 -0.69 9.89 -34.97
C ASN A 66 -1.81 10.94 -35.00
N GLY A 67 -2.10 11.57 -33.85
CA GLY A 67 -3.10 12.63 -33.72
C GLY A 67 -4.56 12.16 -33.73
N SER A 68 -4.81 10.84 -33.80
CA SER A 68 -6.16 10.26 -33.79
C SER A 68 -6.37 9.26 -32.66
N THR A 69 -5.50 8.26 -32.55
CA THR A 69 -5.56 7.21 -31.52
C THR A 69 -4.40 7.25 -30.54
N ILE A 70 -3.30 7.90 -30.91
CA ILE A 70 -2.11 8.06 -30.08
C ILE A 70 -1.76 9.55 -30.00
N PHE A 71 -1.79 10.07 -28.77
CA PHE A 71 -1.47 11.44 -28.40
C PHE A 71 -0.21 11.46 -27.55
N VAL A 72 0.50 12.59 -27.55
CA VAL A 72 1.71 12.80 -26.74
C VAL A 72 1.57 14.06 -25.91
N GLU A 73 1.93 13.97 -24.63
CA GLU A 73 1.93 15.09 -23.71
C GLU A 73 3.23 15.22 -22.94
N ARG A 74 3.67 16.46 -22.79
CA ARG A 74 4.98 16.80 -22.19
C ARG A 74 5.00 16.86 -20.67
N LYS A 75 3.83 16.75 -20.04
CA LYS A 75 3.62 16.84 -18.59
C LYS A 75 2.42 16.00 -18.19
N LEU A 76 2.51 15.31 -17.05
CA LEU A 76 1.45 14.42 -16.59
C LEU A 76 0.10 15.14 -16.43
N TRP A 77 0.05 16.33 -15.85
CA TRP A 77 -1.22 17.05 -15.70
C TRP A 77 -1.90 17.34 -17.05
N ARG A 78 -1.14 17.57 -18.13
CA ARG A 78 -1.69 17.71 -19.48
C ARG A 78 -2.17 16.38 -20.06
N GLY A 79 -1.45 15.29 -19.79
CA GLY A 79 -1.90 13.95 -20.15
C GLY A 79 -3.24 13.60 -19.51
N LEU A 80 -3.42 13.97 -18.23
CA LEU A 80 -4.68 13.79 -17.51
C LEU A 80 -5.79 14.70 -18.08
N GLU A 81 -5.48 15.95 -18.45
CA GLU A 81 -6.42 16.84 -19.15
C GLU A 81 -6.86 16.28 -20.49
N LYS A 82 -5.92 15.82 -21.31
CA LYS A 82 -6.22 15.24 -22.62
C LYS A 82 -7.05 13.96 -22.49
N ALA A 83 -6.77 13.14 -21.48
CA ALA A 83 -7.56 11.93 -21.24
C ALA A 83 -9.00 12.26 -20.86
N ALA A 84 -9.22 13.25 -19.98
CA ALA A 84 -10.56 13.68 -19.62
C ALA A 84 -11.31 14.31 -20.80
N GLU A 85 -10.63 15.12 -21.63
CA GLU A 85 -11.18 15.66 -22.88
C GLU A 85 -11.71 14.54 -23.78
N LEU A 86 -10.86 13.56 -24.10
CA LEU A 86 -11.21 12.45 -24.98
C LEU A 86 -12.39 11.62 -24.46
N MET A 87 -12.41 11.30 -23.16
CA MET A 87 -13.51 10.55 -22.55
C MET A 87 -14.83 11.33 -22.54
N ASN A 88 -14.77 12.66 -22.38
CA ASN A 88 -15.97 13.51 -22.40
C ASN A 88 -16.51 13.74 -23.82
N GLU A 89 -15.67 13.62 -24.84
CA GLU A 89 -16.08 13.70 -26.25
C GLU A 89 -16.80 12.44 -26.72
N THR A 90 -16.44 11.27 -26.20
CA THR A 90 -17.04 9.98 -26.60
C THR A 90 -17.14 9.04 -25.42
N ASP A 91 -18.38 8.75 -25.01
CA ASP A 91 -18.64 7.78 -23.94
C ASP A 91 -18.28 6.35 -24.37
N GLY A 92 -17.86 5.52 -23.40
CA GLY A 92 -17.47 4.13 -23.65
C GLY A 92 -16.02 3.94 -24.11
N LEU A 93 -15.24 5.02 -24.28
CA LEU A 93 -13.83 4.91 -24.62
C LEU A 93 -13.00 4.36 -23.46
N THR A 94 -12.01 3.54 -23.80
CA THR A 94 -10.85 3.30 -22.94
C THR A 94 -9.76 4.31 -23.28
N VAL A 95 -9.35 5.11 -22.31
CA VAL A 95 -8.20 6.01 -22.46
C VAL A 95 -7.10 5.58 -21.50
N LEU A 96 -5.93 5.27 -22.06
CA LEU A 96 -4.73 4.91 -21.33
C LEU A 96 -3.76 6.09 -21.33
N VAL A 97 -3.44 6.59 -20.13
CA VAL A 97 -2.34 7.53 -19.90
C VAL A 97 -1.10 6.74 -19.54
N GLY A 98 -0.19 6.58 -20.50
CA GLY A 98 1.05 5.81 -20.34
C GLY A 98 2.20 6.73 -19.98
N ILE A 99 2.84 6.53 -18.84
CA ILE A 99 3.82 7.46 -18.28
C ILE A 99 5.19 6.80 -18.21
N ALA A 100 6.16 7.39 -18.89
CA ALA A 100 7.56 6.95 -18.84
C ALA A 100 8.16 7.18 -17.44
N GLY A 101 9.15 6.37 -17.08
CA GLY A 101 9.91 6.57 -15.84
C GLY A 101 10.52 7.97 -15.77
N GLY A 102 10.47 8.59 -14.60
CA GLY A 102 10.99 9.95 -14.40
C GLY A 102 10.37 10.66 -13.21
N GLU A 103 10.78 11.92 -13.02
CA GLU A 103 10.26 12.80 -11.98
C GLU A 103 9.30 13.82 -12.60
N TYR A 104 8.09 13.88 -12.05
CA TYR A 104 7.06 14.78 -12.53
C TYR A 104 6.78 15.82 -11.45
N THR A 105 6.63 17.07 -11.87
CA THR A 105 6.16 18.18 -11.04
C THR A 105 4.73 18.50 -11.43
N GLY A 106 3.86 18.76 -10.44
CA GLY A 106 2.47 19.17 -10.67
C GLY A 106 2.34 20.45 -11.51
N GLN A 107 1.11 20.86 -11.81
CA GLN A 107 0.88 22.13 -12.52
C GLN A 107 1.51 23.29 -11.73
N PHE A 108 2.32 24.14 -12.38
CA PHE A 108 3.10 25.19 -11.72
C PHE A 108 3.97 24.71 -10.55
N SER A 109 4.42 23.44 -10.60
CA SER A 109 5.17 22.79 -9.53
C SER A 109 4.41 22.74 -8.19
N SER A 110 3.07 22.68 -8.21
CA SER A 110 2.23 22.58 -7.02
C SER A 110 2.42 21.29 -6.21
N GLY A 111 3.06 20.27 -6.80
CA GLY A 111 3.17 18.94 -6.20
C GLY A 111 1.84 18.18 -6.09
N VAL A 112 0.86 18.57 -6.91
CA VAL A 112 -0.48 18.00 -6.96
C VAL A 112 -0.88 17.68 -8.41
N TRP A 113 -1.54 16.54 -8.61
CA TRP A 113 -2.07 16.06 -9.88
C TRP A 113 -3.55 15.81 -9.74
N LYS A 114 -4.32 16.60 -10.50
CA LYS A 114 -5.77 16.52 -10.51
C LYS A 114 -6.24 16.02 -11.87
N VAL A 115 -6.95 14.90 -11.88
CA VAL A 115 -7.71 14.46 -13.05
C VAL A 115 -8.93 15.37 -13.18
N PRO A 116 -9.14 16.04 -14.32
CA PRO A 116 -10.34 16.86 -14.53
C PRO A 116 -11.63 16.03 -14.44
N LYS A 117 -12.76 16.71 -14.38
CA LYS A 117 -14.06 16.03 -14.30
C LYS A 117 -14.29 15.20 -15.56
N ILE A 118 -14.69 13.94 -15.35
CA ILE A 118 -15.08 13.01 -16.42
C ILE A 118 -16.58 12.71 -16.28
N GLU A 119 -17.29 12.71 -17.40
CA GLU A 119 -18.71 12.36 -17.52
C GLU A 119 -18.87 11.31 -18.63
N SER A 120 -18.29 10.12 -18.41
CA SER A 120 -18.32 9.01 -19.35
C SER A 120 -18.70 7.72 -18.61
N PRO A 121 -19.98 7.51 -18.27
CA PRO A 121 -20.42 6.41 -17.42
C PRO A 121 -20.04 5.01 -17.92
N ASN A 122 -19.78 4.84 -19.23
CA ASN A 122 -19.34 3.57 -19.80
C ASN A 122 -17.83 3.54 -20.09
N GLY A 123 -17.11 4.65 -19.90
CA GLY A 123 -15.70 4.78 -20.22
C GLY A 123 -14.76 4.23 -19.14
N THR A 124 -13.52 3.96 -19.56
CA THR A 124 -12.46 3.44 -18.71
C THR A 124 -11.23 4.34 -18.77
N LEU A 125 -10.77 4.84 -17.61
CA LEU A 125 -9.51 5.57 -17.49
C LEU A 125 -8.44 4.68 -16.89
N LYS A 126 -7.29 4.53 -17.56
CA LYS A 126 -6.11 3.84 -17.04
C LYS A 126 -4.93 4.79 -16.95
N VAL A 127 -4.50 5.14 -15.74
CA VAL A 127 -3.27 5.92 -15.50
C VAL A 127 -2.16 4.95 -15.13
N LEU A 128 -1.24 4.69 -16.06
CA LEU A 128 -0.23 3.65 -15.94
C LEU A 128 1.18 4.25 -16.02
N GLY A 129 1.86 4.31 -14.89
CA GLY A 129 3.29 4.60 -14.81
C GLY A 129 4.15 3.34 -14.97
N GLY A 130 5.44 3.57 -15.20
CA GLY A 130 6.43 2.49 -15.26
C GLY A 130 6.95 2.16 -16.65
N PHE A 131 6.69 2.97 -17.68
CA PHE A 131 7.17 2.67 -19.03
C PHE A 131 8.65 3.02 -19.21
N ASN A 132 9.36 2.22 -20.00
CA ASN A 132 10.72 2.53 -20.45
C ASN A 132 10.70 3.62 -21.54
N ASP A 133 11.90 4.08 -21.92
CA ASP A 133 12.11 5.21 -22.85
C ASP A 133 11.51 5.01 -24.25
N ASP A 134 11.20 3.79 -24.68
CA ASP A 134 10.59 3.55 -26.00
C ASP A 134 9.14 3.02 -25.90
N PHE A 135 8.59 2.98 -24.67
CA PHE A 135 7.28 2.43 -24.34
C PHE A 135 7.07 0.98 -24.82
N SER A 136 8.15 0.24 -25.09
CA SER A 136 8.09 -1.17 -25.48
C SER A 136 7.84 -2.10 -24.30
N GLY A 137 8.12 -1.64 -23.08
CA GLY A 137 7.93 -2.41 -21.87
C GLY A 137 7.53 -1.57 -20.66
N ARG A 138 6.87 -2.23 -19.71
CA ARG A 138 6.42 -1.63 -18.44
C ARG A 138 6.99 -2.37 -17.23
N GLN A 139 7.61 -1.62 -16.33
CA GLN A 139 8.07 -2.06 -15.00
C GLN A 139 7.95 -0.91 -13.99
N PRO A 140 6.84 -0.80 -13.25
CA PRO A 140 6.62 0.27 -12.28
C PRO A 140 7.71 0.43 -11.23
N PHE A 141 8.30 -0.68 -10.79
CA PHE A 141 9.38 -0.65 -9.80
C PHE A 141 10.78 -0.50 -10.43
N GLY A 142 10.92 -0.69 -11.74
CA GLY A 142 12.18 -0.51 -12.48
C GLY A 142 12.32 0.86 -13.13
N PHE A 143 11.21 1.44 -13.59
CA PHE A 143 11.11 2.74 -14.24
C PHE A 143 10.17 3.65 -13.45
N PRO A 144 10.54 4.06 -12.21
CA PRO A 144 9.61 4.71 -11.29
C PRO A 144 9.10 6.04 -11.85
N VAL A 145 7.80 6.28 -11.70
CA VAL A 145 7.15 7.56 -11.98
C VAL A 145 6.97 8.29 -10.66
N ARG A 146 7.90 9.19 -10.33
CA ARG A 146 7.92 9.90 -9.05
C ARG A 146 7.13 11.20 -9.13
N LEU A 147 6.09 11.30 -8.32
CA LEU A 147 5.30 12.51 -8.17
C LEU A 147 5.96 13.41 -7.12
N THR A 148 6.71 14.40 -7.59
CA THR A 148 7.49 15.29 -6.73
C THR A 148 6.59 16.30 -6.04
N THR A 149 6.48 16.20 -4.72
CA THR A 149 5.69 17.12 -3.89
C THR A 149 6.49 18.34 -3.46
N VAL A 150 5.80 19.34 -2.90
CA VAL A 150 6.41 20.58 -2.38
C VAL A 150 5.87 20.90 -1.00
N TYR A 151 6.69 21.60 -0.20
CA TYR A 151 6.27 22.10 1.11
C TYR A 151 5.00 22.94 0.98
N GLY A 152 4.01 22.64 1.79
CA GLY A 152 2.78 23.41 1.82
C GLY A 152 1.77 23.11 0.71
N ARG A 153 1.86 21.97 0.01
CA ARG A 153 0.83 21.50 -0.96
C ARG A 153 -0.60 21.71 -0.45
N ASP A 154 -1.52 22.03 -1.35
CA ASP A 154 -2.90 22.45 -1.05
C ASP A 154 -3.96 21.38 -1.37
N GLY A 155 -3.54 20.14 -1.59
CA GLY A 155 -4.43 19.00 -1.78
C GLY A 155 -3.67 17.68 -1.81
N ASP A 156 -4.39 16.62 -2.13
CA ASP A 156 -3.84 15.27 -2.26
C ASP A 156 -2.84 15.22 -3.42
N ILE A 157 -1.83 14.35 -3.36
CA ILE A 157 -0.83 14.24 -4.43
C ILE A 157 -1.52 13.82 -5.72
N PHE A 158 -2.31 12.75 -5.69
CA PHE A 158 -3.16 12.35 -6.81
C PHE A 158 -4.63 12.46 -6.42
N GLN A 159 -5.41 13.19 -7.20
CA GLN A 159 -6.84 13.36 -6.93
C GLN A 159 -7.69 13.39 -8.20
N MET A 160 -8.91 12.88 -8.09
CA MET A 160 -9.97 13.12 -9.07
C MET A 160 -10.74 14.39 -8.75
N THR A 161 -11.21 15.09 -9.78
CA THR A 161 -12.21 16.15 -9.61
C THR A 161 -13.53 15.58 -9.09
N ASP A 162 -14.17 16.35 -8.20
CA ASP A 162 -15.39 15.94 -7.51
C ASP A 162 -16.49 15.49 -8.49
N LYS A 163 -17.17 14.39 -8.17
CA LYS A 163 -18.32 13.82 -8.91
C LYS A 163 -18.02 13.48 -10.38
N SER A 164 -16.83 12.97 -10.64
CA SER A 164 -16.56 12.30 -11.92
C SER A 164 -17.39 11.01 -12.03
N VAL A 165 -17.78 10.61 -13.24
CA VAL A 165 -18.57 9.41 -13.51
C VAL A 165 -17.89 8.63 -14.62
N LEU A 166 -17.49 7.39 -14.32
CA LEU A 166 -16.81 6.49 -15.25
C LEU A 166 -17.04 5.04 -14.86
N ASN A 167 -16.97 4.10 -15.80
CA ASN A 167 -17.19 2.69 -15.49
C ASN A 167 -16.02 2.12 -14.68
N GLU A 168 -14.79 2.33 -15.15
CA GLU A 168 -13.57 1.82 -14.52
C GLU A 168 -12.50 2.90 -14.40
N LEU A 169 -11.86 2.95 -13.23
CA LEU A 169 -10.66 3.76 -12.97
C LEU A 169 -9.52 2.84 -12.54
N VAL A 170 -8.39 2.94 -13.22
CA VAL A 170 -7.13 2.29 -12.84
C VAL A 170 -6.06 3.34 -12.59
N VAL A 171 -5.42 3.29 -11.43
CA VAL A 171 -4.25 4.10 -11.11
C VAL A 171 -3.12 3.18 -10.70
N SER A 172 -2.06 3.13 -11.51
CA SER A 172 -1.02 2.15 -11.32
C SER A 172 0.39 2.63 -11.63
N GLY A 173 1.35 2.21 -10.81
CA GLY A 173 2.78 2.41 -11.04
C GLY A 173 3.29 3.81 -10.74
N LEU A 174 2.69 4.48 -9.75
CA LEU A 174 3.13 5.80 -9.28
C LEU A 174 3.88 5.69 -7.96
N VAL A 175 4.87 6.56 -7.76
CA VAL A 175 5.54 6.77 -6.47
C VAL A 175 5.05 8.10 -5.89
N LEU A 176 4.28 8.02 -4.81
CA LEU A 176 3.68 9.15 -4.10
C LEU A 176 4.43 9.36 -2.78
N ASP A 177 5.38 10.29 -2.78
CA ASP A 177 6.22 10.60 -1.61
C ASP A 177 5.85 11.97 -1.04
N ALA A 178 5.30 11.98 0.18
CA ALA A 178 4.94 13.22 0.86
C ALA A 178 6.10 13.85 1.65
N ALA A 179 7.27 13.23 1.76
CA ALA A 179 8.36 13.78 2.56
C ALA A 179 8.73 15.23 2.19
N PRO A 180 8.88 15.61 0.90
CA PRO A 180 9.13 17.00 0.55
C PRO A 180 8.03 17.99 0.98
N SER A 181 6.81 17.50 1.21
CA SER A 181 5.66 18.31 1.61
C SER A 181 5.40 18.40 3.12
N ASN A 182 6.10 17.60 3.92
CA ASN A 182 5.91 17.51 5.36
C ASN A 182 6.86 18.41 6.14
N ALA A 183 6.53 18.62 7.41
CA ALA A 183 7.44 19.14 8.41
C ALA A 183 7.97 17.98 9.27
N TYR A 184 9.26 18.02 9.60
CA TYR A 184 9.91 17.01 10.43
C TYR A 184 10.54 17.65 11.67
N ASP A 185 10.52 16.92 12.78
CA ASP A 185 11.22 17.31 13.99
C ASP A 185 12.72 17.26 13.74
N ALA A 186 13.42 18.37 13.98
CA ALA A 186 14.85 18.45 13.70
C ALA A 186 15.69 17.46 14.54
N ARG A 187 15.20 17.00 15.70
CA ARG A 187 15.92 16.06 16.57
C ARG A 187 15.63 14.62 16.18
N THR A 188 14.36 14.25 16.10
CA THR A 188 13.99 12.84 15.88
C THR A 188 13.82 12.49 14.41
N ASN A 189 13.85 13.48 13.52
CA ASN A 189 13.50 13.36 12.10
C ASN A 189 12.12 12.73 11.88
N SER A 190 11.22 12.85 12.86
CA SER A 190 9.87 12.30 12.83
C SER A 190 8.87 13.29 12.26
N ILE A 191 7.80 12.79 11.62
CA ILE A 191 6.75 13.64 11.05
C ILE A 191 6.11 14.49 12.15
N LEU A 192 6.09 15.81 11.96
CA LEU A 192 5.34 16.75 12.78
C LEU A 192 3.93 16.86 12.23
N LYS A 193 3.03 15.98 12.67
CA LYS A 193 1.64 15.89 12.17
C LYS A 193 0.91 17.24 12.17
N GLY A 194 1.01 18.01 13.25
CA GLY A 194 0.34 19.32 13.39
C GLY A 194 0.91 20.45 12.51
N GLN A 195 2.08 20.25 11.91
CA GLN A 195 2.72 21.21 10.99
C GLN A 195 2.77 20.71 9.54
N SER A 196 2.55 19.42 9.34
CA SER A 196 2.48 18.78 8.03
C SER A 196 1.08 18.94 7.45
N ARG A 197 0.95 18.72 6.13
CA ARG A 197 -0.34 18.81 5.46
C ARG A 197 -1.21 17.60 5.76
N SER A 198 -2.43 17.86 6.21
CA SER A 198 -3.45 16.86 6.53
C SER A 198 -4.26 16.43 5.30
N TYR A 199 -3.58 16.17 4.19
CA TYR A 199 -4.18 15.68 2.95
C TYR A 199 -3.67 14.26 2.68
N PRO A 200 -4.55 13.34 2.24
CA PRO A 200 -4.11 12.04 1.74
C PRO A 200 -3.04 12.12 0.64
N LEU A 201 -2.41 10.98 0.34
CA LEU A 201 -1.58 10.86 -0.86
C LEU A 201 -2.46 10.66 -2.09
N MET A 202 -3.53 9.88 -1.96
CA MET A 202 -4.48 9.60 -3.04
C MET A 202 -5.94 9.63 -2.56
N SER A 203 -6.79 10.32 -3.33
CA SER A 203 -8.24 10.29 -3.15
C SER A 203 -8.99 10.45 -4.48
N PHE A 204 -10.31 10.18 -4.48
CA PHE A 204 -11.10 10.00 -5.70
C PHE A 204 -12.31 10.94 -5.82
N GLY A 205 -12.40 12.00 -5.01
CA GLY A 205 -13.37 13.09 -5.23
C GLY A 205 -14.82 12.60 -5.41
N ARG A 206 -15.26 11.60 -4.64
CA ARG A 206 -16.59 10.96 -4.78
C ARG A 206 -16.92 10.55 -6.21
N ALA A 207 -15.92 10.11 -6.99
CA ALA A 207 -16.16 9.57 -8.32
C ALA A 207 -17.14 8.39 -8.24
N THR A 208 -18.02 8.26 -9.22
CA THR A 208 -18.96 7.13 -9.31
C THR A 208 -18.39 6.10 -10.27
N VAL A 209 -18.11 4.88 -9.79
CA VAL A 209 -17.50 3.81 -10.59
C VAL A 209 -18.12 2.44 -10.34
N ASN A 210 -18.03 1.55 -11.34
CA ASN A 210 -18.24 0.11 -11.14
C ASN A 210 -16.95 -0.59 -10.69
N ARG A 211 -15.78 -0.09 -11.09
CA ARG A 211 -14.49 -0.67 -10.68
C ARG A 211 -13.44 0.41 -10.41
N LEU A 212 -12.83 0.35 -9.24
CA LEU A 212 -11.59 1.07 -8.94
C LEU A 212 -10.46 0.05 -8.76
N THR A 213 -9.34 0.26 -9.45
CA THR A 213 -8.11 -0.49 -9.24
C THR A 213 -6.96 0.46 -8.90
N VAL A 214 -6.34 0.27 -7.74
CA VAL A 214 -5.11 0.94 -7.33
C VAL A 214 -4.02 -0.13 -7.27
N ALA A 215 -3.06 -0.08 -8.20
CA ALA A 215 -2.11 -1.17 -8.39
C ALA A 215 -0.64 -0.76 -8.55
N ASP A 216 0.31 -1.57 -8.10
CA ASP A 216 1.74 -1.36 -8.36
C ASP A 216 2.30 0.00 -7.86
N ASN A 217 1.61 0.69 -6.95
CA ASN A 217 2.03 2.01 -6.47
C ASN A 217 2.94 1.90 -5.24
N ILE A 218 3.68 2.97 -4.97
CA ILE A 218 4.44 3.15 -3.74
C ILE A 218 3.92 4.40 -3.03
N PHE A 219 3.33 4.21 -1.87
CA PHE A 219 2.82 5.25 -0.98
C PHE A 219 3.78 5.42 0.19
N LEU A 220 4.41 6.59 0.33
CA LEU A 220 5.33 6.82 1.43
C LEU A 220 5.27 8.18 2.10
N ASN A 221 5.63 8.17 3.38
CA ASN A 221 5.78 9.35 4.23
C ASN A 221 4.49 10.19 4.37
N GLY A 222 3.30 9.59 4.28
CA GLY A 222 2.05 10.30 4.49
C GLY A 222 1.92 10.81 5.94
N ALA A 223 1.66 12.10 6.14
CA ALA A 223 1.31 12.68 7.44
C ALA A 223 -0.19 12.54 7.79
N HIS A 224 -0.94 11.87 6.91
CA HIS A 224 -2.34 11.52 6.98
C HIS A 224 -2.51 10.20 6.20
N ALA A 225 -3.74 9.66 6.10
CA ALA A 225 -4.09 8.50 5.29
C ALA A 225 -3.37 8.43 3.93
N ALA A 226 -2.72 7.32 3.60
CA ALA A 226 -2.07 7.20 2.30
C ALA A 226 -3.11 7.12 1.17
N VAL A 227 -4.05 6.18 1.28
CA VAL A 227 -5.20 6.04 0.37
C VAL A 227 -6.50 6.21 1.14
N ARG A 228 -7.37 7.09 0.64
CA ARG A 228 -8.75 7.24 1.13
C ARG A 228 -9.73 7.01 0.00
N LEU A 229 -10.67 6.08 0.20
CA LEU A 229 -11.69 5.72 -0.78
C LEU A 229 -12.84 6.74 -0.80
N THR A 230 -12.57 7.99 -1.13
CA THR A 230 -13.63 8.97 -1.42
C THR A 230 -14.29 8.65 -2.77
N ILE A 231 -15.06 7.57 -2.85
CA ILE A 231 -15.67 7.05 -4.08
C ILE A 231 -17.12 6.60 -3.82
N THR A 232 -17.92 6.46 -4.88
CA THR A 232 -19.33 6.05 -4.83
C THR A 232 -19.55 4.86 -5.78
N PRO A 233 -20.30 3.82 -5.39
CA PRO A 233 -20.58 2.69 -6.28
C PRO A 233 -21.62 3.07 -7.33
N ALA A 234 -21.34 2.74 -8.60
CA ALA A 234 -22.30 2.89 -9.70
C ALA A 234 -23.40 1.81 -9.64
N SER A 235 -23.08 0.59 -9.18
CA SER A 235 -24.02 -0.50 -8.94
C SER A 235 -23.71 -1.26 -7.63
N PRO A 236 -24.63 -2.10 -7.11
CA PRO A 236 -24.38 -2.95 -5.95
C PRO A 236 -23.25 -3.98 -6.14
N GLU A 237 -22.94 -4.33 -7.39
CA GLU A 237 -21.87 -5.25 -7.75
C GLU A 237 -20.52 -4.55 -7.96
N ALA A 238 -20.46 -3.24 -7.75
CA ALA A 238 -19.23 -2.47 -7.92
C ALA A 238 -18.12 -2.99 -7.00
N GLU A 239 -16.88 -2.91 -7.46
CA GLU A 239 -15.72 -3.45 -6.75
C GLU A 239 -14.57 -2.44 -6.62
N VAL A 240 -13.82 -2.58 -5.53
CA VAL A 240 -12.54 -1.88 -5.31
C VAL A 240 -11.42 -2.90 -5.16
N HIS A 241 -10.34 -2.71 -5.91
CA HIS A 241 -9.15 -3.56 -5.93
C HIS A 241 -7.93 -2.74 -5.53
N ILE A 242 -7.36 -3.02 -4.36
CA ILE A 242 -6.09 -2.47 -3.89
C ILE A 242 -5.08 -3.60 -3.99
N THR A 243 -4.24 -3.58 -5.02
CA THR A 243 -3.40 -4.74 -5.33
C THR A 243 -1.94 -4.37 -5.55
N ASN A 244 -1.01 -5.19 -5.07
CA ASN A 244 0.39 -5.04 -5.44
C ASN A 244 1.04 -3.69 -5.09
N ASN A 245 0.56 -2.99 -4.05
CA ASN A 245 1.10 -1.70 -3.63
C ASN A 245 2.02 -1.82 -2.43
N PHE A 246 2.99 -0.91 -2.34
CA PHE A 246 3.75 -0.64 -1.13
C PHE A 246 3.11 0.49 -0.34
N PHE A 247 2.81 0.26 0.93
CA PHE A 247 2.43 1.27 1.91
C PHE A 247 3.53 1.36 2.97
N LEU A 248 4.35 2.40 2.89
CA LEU A 248 5.58 2.52 3.67
C LEU A 248 5.57 3.79 4.51
N ASN A 249 5.74 3.69 5.82
CA ASN A 249 5.97 4.87 6.66
C ASN A 249 4.87 5.95 6.59
N ASN A 250 3.59 5.55 6.55
CA ASN A 250 2.45 6.47 6.54
C ASN A 250 1.79 6.55 7.92
N LEU A 251 1.30 7.73 8.30
CA LEU A 251 0.36 7.91 9.41
C LEU A 251 -1.03 7.49 8.91
N LEU A 252 -1.49 6.28 9.23
CA LEU A 252 -2.60 5.57 8.58
C LEU A 252 -2.29 5.24 7.11
N ALA A 253 -2.20 3.96 6.77
CA ALA A 253 -1.94 3.51 5.41
C ALA A 253 -3.19 3.57 4.54
N PHE A 254 -4.30 3.04 5.05
CA PHE A 254 -5.48 2.81 4.24
C PHE A 254 -6.76 2.95 5.06
N GLU A 255 -7.70 3.73 4.53
CA GLU A 255 -9.04 3.92 5.11
C GLU A 255 -10.07 3.33 4.15
N THR A 256 -10.83 2.33 4.60
CA THR A 256 -11.84 1.67 3.75
C THR A 256 -13.15 2.46 3.66
N GLN A 257 -13.30 3.58 4.38
CA GLN A 257 -14.51 4.37 4.33
C GLN A 257 -14.80 4.85 2.91
N ILE A 258 -16.00 4.54 2.43
CA ILE A 258 -16.57 5.29 1.32
C ILE A 258 -17.42 6.43 1.86
N TYR A 259 -17.35 7.59 1.20
CA TYR A 259 -18.13 8.79 1.56
C TYR A 259 -19.24 9.01 0.52
N PRO A 260 -20.22 8.08 0.37
CA PRO A 260 -21.15 8.14 -0.73
C PRO A 260 -22.18 9.26 -0.51
N SER A 261 -22.64 9.86 -1.60
CA SER A 261 -23.73 10.86 -1.54
C SER A 261 -25.11 10.24 -1.34
N LYS A 262 -25.23 8.91 -1.49
CA LYS A 262 -26.43 8.09 -1.34
C LYS A 262 -26.03 6.86 -0.53
N LEU A 263 -26.91 6.34 0.32
CA LEU A 263 -26.69 5.10 1.09
C LEU A 263 -26.59 3.89 0.14
N ARG A 264 -25.44 3.70 -0.51
CA ARG A 264 -25.13 2.58 -1.38
C ARG A 264 -23.76 2.04 -1.00
N THR A 265 -23.73 0.73 -0.82
CA THR A 265 -22.55 -0.06 -0.48
C THR A 265 -21.93 -0.62 -1.77
N PHE A 266 -20.60 -0.75 -1.81
CA PHE A 266 -19.92 -1.55 -2.84
C PHE A 266 -20.14 -3.05 -2.60
N GLY A 267 -20.16 -3.84 -3.66
CA GLY A 267 -20.25 -5.29 -3.53
C GLY A 267 -19.01 -5.88 -2.87
N LYS A 268 -17.82 -5.43 -3.28
CA LYS A 268 -16.57 -6.04 -2.80
C LYS A 268 -15.37 -5.08 -2.70
N LEU A 269 -14.61 -5.23 -1.63
CA LEU A 269 -13.23 -4.76 -1.51
C LEU A 269 -12.27 -5.96 -1.58
N VAL A 270 -11.27 -5.90 -2.46
CA VAL A 270 -10.17 -6.86 -2.53
C VAL A 270 -8.86 -6.13 -2.26
N VAL A 271 -8.17 -6.52 -1.19
CA VAL A 271 -6.84 -6.03 -0.83
C VAL A 271 -5.87 -7.19 -0.93
N ARG A 272 -5.05 -7.22 -1.97
CA ARG A 272 -4.22 -8.38 -2.26
C ARG A 272 -2.77 -8.05 -2.64
N HIS A 273 -1.82 -8.86 -2.19
CA HIS A 273 -0.40 -8.68 -2.54
C HIS A 273 0.15 -7.29 -2.20
N ASN A 274 -0.36 -6.61 -1.17
CA ASN A 274 0.19 -5.33 -0.74
C ASN A 274 1.17 -5.53 0.42
N SER A 275 2.19 -4.67 0.49
CA SER A 275 3.15 -4.64 1.60
C SER A 275 2.90 -3.40 2.45
N PHE A 276 2.38 -3.60 3.66
CA PHE A 276 2.18 -2.58 4.69
C PHE A 276 3.32 -2.67 5.69
N VAL A 277 4.31 -1.79 5.54
CA VAL A 277 5.55 -1.83 6.31
C VAL A 277 5.77 -0.52 7.03
N LEU A 278 5.94 -0.57 8.35
CA LEU A 278 6.19 0.60 9.20
C LEU A 278 5.12 1.69 9.04
N ASN A 279 3.84 1.33 8.94
CA ASN A 279 2.78 2.33 9.00
C ASN A 279 2.43 2.59 10.47
N TRP A 280 2.22 3.86 10.78
CA TRP A 280 2.13 4.35 12.14
C TRP A 280 0.68 4.70 12.47
N PRO A 281 0.28 4.56 13.75
CA PRO A 281 -1.01 5.04 14.23
C PRO A 281 -1.22 6.51 13.83
N TYR A 282 -2.37 6.87 13.27
CA TYR A 282 -2.69 8.29 13.11
C TYR A 282 -2.83 8.97 14.48
N ASN A 283 -3.39 8.26 15.47
CA ASN A 283 -3.37 8.66 16.87
C ASN A 283 -2.65 7.58 17.70
N PRO A 284 -1.49 7.89 18.29
CA PRO A 284 -0.74 6.90 19.07
C PRO A 284 -1.27 6.74 20.51
N ASP A 285 -2.29 7.50 20.90
CA ASP A 285 -3.02 7.25 22.14
C ASP A 285 -3.80 5.93 22.00
N GLN A 286 -3.40 4.93 22.77
CA GLN A 286 -4.04 3.62 22.86
C GLN A 286 -5.53 3.68 23.21
N THR A 287 -5.99 4.79 23.80
CA THR A 287 -7.39 5.00 24.16
C THR A 287 -8.20 5.72 23.09
N SER A 288 -7.64 5.94 21.90
CA SER A 288 -8.30 6.64 20.80
C SER A 288 -8.64 5.75 19.62
N SER A 289 -9.34 6.33 18.65
CA SER A 289 -9.48 5.77 17.31
C SER A 289 -8.25 6.14 16.46
N ASN A 290 -8.02 5.37 15.41
CA ASN A 290 -7.02 5.50 14.36
C ASN A 290 -5.61 5.13 14.84
N VAL A 291 -5.56 4.00 15.56
CA VAL A 291 -4.37 3.40 16.15
C VAL A 291 -3.70 2.37 15.23
N SER A 292 -4.38 1.83 14.22
CA SER A 292 -3.82 0.79 13.33
C SER A 292 -3.44 1.31 11.94
N ALA A 293 -2.71 0.49 11.18
CA ALA A 293 -2.32 0.81 9.80
C ALA A 293 -3.52 0.91 8.85
N ILE A 294 -4.56 0.12 9.08
CA ILE A 294 -5.78 0.07 8.28
C ILE A 294 -6.98 0.34 9.16
N GLU A 295 -7.83 1.26 8.72
CA GLU A 295 -9.12 1.54 9.36
C GLU A 295 -10.23 0.83 8.58
N LEU A 296 -10.82 -0.21 9.19
CA LEU A 296 -11.94 -0.96 8.64
C LEU A 296 -13.27 -0.29 9.03
N HIS A 297 -13.97 0.20 8.02
CA HIS A 297 -15.32 0.76 8.12
C HIS A 297 -16.42 -0.30 7.96
N THR A 298 -17.65 0.12 8.26
CA THR A 298 -18.85 -0.72 8.35
C THR A 298 -19.30 -1.35 7.03
N ASP A 299 -20.29 -2.22 7.13
CA ASP A 299 -21.12 -2.80 6.06
C ASP A 299 -21.77 -1.73 5.15
N GLN A 300 -21.82 -0.48 5.57
CA GLN A 300 -22.26 0.65 4.74
C GLN A 300 -21.24 0.96 3.63
N SER A 301 -19.99 0.51 3.79
CA SER A 301 -18.95 0.72 2.80
C SER A 301 -18.84 -0.42 1.80
N PHE A 302 -18.73 -1.66 2.30
CA PHE A 302 -18.58 -2.86 1.49
C PHE A 302 -19.45 -4.00 2.04
N ALA A 303 -20.13 -4.71 1.14
CA ALA A 303 -20.86 -5.93 1.51
C ALA A 303 -19.89 -7.07 1.86
N ALA A 304 -18.73 -7.10 1.18
CA ALA A 304 -17.64 -8.03 1.50
C ALA A 304 -16.26 -7.36 1.35
N ALA A 305 -15.32 -7.72 2.22
CA ALA A 305 -13.92 -7.31 2.18
C ALA A 305 -12.99 -8.53 2.32
N ALA A 306 -12.03 -8.65 1.41
CA ALA A 306 -11.06 -9.74 1.39
C ALA A 306 -9.62 -9.19 1.44
N PHE A 307 -8.86 -9.61 2.45
CA PHE A 307 -7.43 -9.34 2.62
C PHE A 307 -6.65 -10.63 2.36
N GLU A 308 -5.91 -10.65 1.25
CA GLU A 308 -5.29 -11.88 0.74
C GLU A 308 -3.81 -11.69 0.41
N ARG A 309 -2.92 -12.58 0.87
CA ARG A 309 -1.50 -12.55 0.44
C ARG A 309 -0.81 -11.22 0.64
N ASN A 310 -1.24 -10.44 1.63
CA ASN A 310 -0.57 -9.22 2.01
C ASN A 310 0.54 -9.52 3.01
N LEU A 311 1.44 -8.55 3.12
CA LEU A 311 2.54 -8.54 4.08
C LEU A 311 2.32 -7.37 5.05
N PHE A 312 2.16 -7.67 6.33
CA PHE A 312 2.00 -6.69 7.39
C PHE A 312 3.18 -6.79 8.35
N ALA A 313 4.11 -5.84 8.26
CA ALA A 313 5.33 -5.88 9.05
C ALA A 313 5.62 -4.55 9.76
N TYR A 314 5.97 -4.64 11.04
CA TYR A 314 6.42 -3.50 11.84
C TYR A 314 5.40 -2.36 11.91
N ASN A 315 4.09 -2.63 11.85
CA ASN A 315 3.07 -1.59 11.97
C ASN A 315 2.73 -1.42 13.46
N PRO A 316 3.42 -0.57 14.23
CA PRO A 316 3.42 -0.60 15.69
C PRO A 316 2.06 -0.55 16.38
N GLY A 317 1.08 0.11 15.77
CA GLY A 317 -0.24 0.29 16.37
C GLY A 317 -1.26 -0.80 16.05
N GLY A 318 -0.89 -1.79 15.24
CA GLY A 318 -1.76 -2.87 14.80
C GLY A 318 -1.97 -2.85 13.29
N VAL A 319 -2.45 -3.97 12.74
CA VAL A 319 -2.78 -4.05 11.31
C VAL A 319 -4.13 -3.43 11.02
N PHE A 320 -5.19 -3.98 11.60
CA PHE A 320 -6.55 -3.52 11.41
C PHE A 320 -7.06 -2.83 12.67
N GLN A 321 -7.83 -1.77 12.47
CA GLN A 321 -8.72 -1.23 13.49
C GLN A 321 -10.14 -1.45 13.03
N HIS A 322 -10.95 -1.99 13.93
CA HIS A 322 -12.38 -2.16 13.72
C HIS A 322 -13.12 -1.45 14.85
N ASP A 323 -13.74 -0.31 14.53
CA ASP A 323 -14.38 0.55 15.55
C ASP A 323 -15.83 0.20 15.87
N TRP A 324 -16.41 -0.72 15.08
CA TRP A 324 -17.84 -0.98 15.08
C TRP A 324 -18.14 -2.36 15.69
N PRO A 325 -19.35 -2.58 16.23
CA PRO A 325 -19.78 -3.92 16.60
C PRO A 325 -19.76 -4.86 15.40
N ASP A 326 -19.45 -6.14 15.61
CA ASP A 326 -19.41 -7.17 14.55
C ASP A 326 -20.64 -7.19 13.63
N GLY A 327 -21.83 -6.92 14.18
CA GLY A 327 -23.08 -6.91 13.41
C GLY A 327 -23.22 -5.79 12.38
N ASP A 328 -22.34 -4.77 12.44
CA ASP A 328 -22.27 -3.65 11.49
C ASP A 328 -21.08 -3.81 10.52
N SER A 329 -20.46 -5.00 10.44
CA SER A 329 -19.39 -5.31 9.50
C SER A 329 -19.90 -6.17 8.34
N GLY A 330 -19.48 -5.83 7.10
CA GLY A 330 -19.71 -6.71 5.96
C GLY A 330 -18.91 -8.01 6.10
N GLU A 331 -19.11 -8.97 5.18
CA GLU A 331 -18.35 -10.23 5.20
C GLU A 331 -16.84 -9.95 5.15
N LEU A 332 -16.09 -10.32 6.19
CA LEU A 332 -14.64 -10.12 6.26
C LEU A 332 -13.90 -11.44 6.08
N THR A 333 -13.00 -11.50 5.12
CA THR A 333 -12.08 -12.62 4.92
C THR A 333 -10.64 -12.13 5.04
N ILE A 334 -9.86 -12.76 5.92
CA ILE A 334 -8.43 -12.51 6.08
C ILE A 334 -7.72 -13.84 5.87
N ARG A 335 -7.09 -14.01 4.71
CA ARG A 335 -6.47 -15.29 4.35
C ARG A 335 -5.11 -15.17 3.72
N GLU A 336 -4.26 -16.16 3.98
CA GLU A 336 -2.95 -16.29 3.35
C GLU A 336 -2.10 -15.01 3.52
N ASN A 337 -2.22 -14.26 4.62
CA ASN A 337 -1.38 -13.09 4.89
C ASN A 337 -0.19 -13.44 5.78
N LEU A 338 0.86 -12.63 5.70
CA LEU A 338 2.02 -12.71 6.60
C LEU A 338 1.98 -11.55 7.60
N PHE A 339 2.08 -11.88 8.89
CA PHE A 339 2.14 -10.93 9.99
C PHE A 339 3.50 -10.96 10.69
N PHE A 340 4.05 -9.78 10.99
CA PHE A 340 5.29 -9.68 11.74
C PHE A 340 5.40 -8.38 12.54
N LEU A 341 5.39 -8.47 13.87
CA LEU A 341 5.72 -7.37 14.79
C LEU A 341 4.84 -6.11 14.65
N ASN A 342 3.51 -6.28 14.61
CA ASN A 342 2.56 -5.17 14.44
C ASN A 342 2.01 -4.59 15.77
N GLY A 343 2.55 -4.96 16.93
CA GLY A 343 1.92 -4.62 18.21
C GLY A 343 2.78 -3.78 19.17
N ALA A 344 3.84 -3.15 18.66
CA ALA A 344 4.83 -2.48 19.51
C ALA A 344 4.25 -1.38 20.41
N LEU A 345 3.26 -0.62 19.91
CA LEU A 345 2.52 0.39 20.67
C LEU A 345 1.86 -0.23 21.90
N TRP A 346 1.37 -1.46 21.77
CA TRP A 346 0.66 -2.23 22.79
C TRP A 346 1.57 -3.07 23.68
N ASN A 347 2.89 -2.84 23.62
CA ASN A 347 3.92 -3.65 24.27
C ASN A 347 3.94 -5.12 23.82
N GLN A 348 3.33 -5.44 22.69
CA GLN A 348 3.37 -6.78 22.11
C GLN A 348 4.61 -6.94 21.22
N SER A 349 5.24 -8.10 21.29
CA SER A 349 6.41 -8.44 20.45
C SER A 349 6.35 -9.82 19.81
N ALA A 350 5.24 -10.54 19.98
CA ALA A 350 5.03 -11.76 19.22
C ALA A 350 4.82 -11.41 17.72
N PRO A 351 5.36 -12.20 16.78
CA PRO A 351 5.14 -12.02 15.35
C PRO A 351 3.67 -11.85 14.94
N GLU A 352 2.80 -12.64 15.56
CA GLU A 352 1.36 -12.79 15.31
C GLU A 352 0.48 -11.76 16.05
N ALA A 353 1.07 -10.91 16.91
CA ALA A 353 0.28 -10.01 17.74
C ALA A 353 -0.29 -8.80 16.99
N ALA A 354 -1.41 -8.28 17.51
CA ALA A 354 -2.07 -7.06 17.06
C ALA A 354 -2.47 -7.10 15.57
N VAL A 355 -3.05 -8.23 15.15
CA VAL A 355 -3.73 -8.33 13.86
C VAL A 355 -4.91 -7.36 13.85
N VAL A 356 -5.70 -7.35 14.92
CA VAL A 356 -6.72 -6.31 15.13
C VAL A 356 -6.42 -5.61 16.45
N ALA A 357 -6.36 -4.28 16.42
CA ALA A 357 -6.18 -3.46 17.62
C ALA A 357 -7.01 -2.19 17.51
N GLY A 358 -7.65 -1.80 18.61
CA GLY A 358 -8.43 -0.56 18.66
C GLY A 358 -9.58 -0.58 19.62
N LYS A 359 -10.53 0.32 19.38
CA LYS A 359 -11.68 0.58 20.22
C LYS A 359 -12.92 -0.07 19.62
N PHE A 360 -13.53 -1.01 20.31
CA PHE A 360 -14.66 -1.78 19.78
C PHE A 360 -16.00 -1.31 20.36
N GLY A 361 -16.95 -1.00 19.47
CA GLY A 361 -18.35 -0.79 19.78
C GLY A 361 -18.70 0.54 20.45
N THR A 362 -20.00 0.71 20.73
CA THR A 362 -20.57 1.95 21.31
C THR A 362 -20.21 2.16 22.79
N ASN A 363 -19.84 1.08 23.49
CA ASN A 363 -19.23 1.09 24.81
C ASN A 363 -17.78 0.62 24.68
N PRO A 364 -16.79 1.53 24.57
CA PRO A 364 -15.42 1.21 24.17
C PRO A 364 -14.82 0.08 25.00
N ARG A 365 -14.59 -1.07 24.36
CA ARG A 365 -13.61 -2.05 24.82
C ARG A 365 -12.36 -1.89 23.97
N TYR A 366 -11.21 -1.75 24.61
CA TYR A 366 -9.93 -1.77 23.89
C TYR A 366 -9.48 -3.21 23.81
N LEU A 367 -9.42 -3.75 22.59
CA LEU A 367 -8.95 -5.11 22.34
C LEU A 367 -7.69 -5.05 21.48
N VAL A 368 -6.78 -5.98 21.76
CA VAL A 368 -5.61 -6.25 20.96
C VAL A 368 -5.64 -7.75 20.72
N LEU A 369 -6.10 -8.14 19.54
CA LEU A 369 -6.29 -9.53 19.15
C LEU A 369 -5.08 -9.95 18.32
N ASP A 370 -4.50 -11.09 18.67
CA ASP A 370 -3.52 -11.77 17.84
C ASP A 370 -4.20 -12.55 16.69
N LEU A 371 -3.43 -13.32 15.93
CA LEU A 371 -3.96 -14.08 14.81
C LEU A 371 -5.04 -15.10 15.20
N TYR A 372 -4.92 -15.70 16.38
CA TYR A 372 -5.81 -16.76 16.86
C TYR A 372 -7.05 -16.16 17.53
N ASP A 373 -6.86 -15.13 18.36
CA ASP A 373 -7.97 -14.43 19.02
C ASP A 373 -8.93 -13.80 18.00
N VAL A 374 -8.45 -13.37 16.83
CA VAL A 374 -9.32 -12.86 15.75
C VAL A 374 -10.29 -13.92 15.23
N GLU A 375 -9.88 -15.18 15.16
CA GLU A 375 -10.75 -16.29 14.70
C GLU A 375 -11.85 -16.59 15.73
N ASP A 376 -11.55 -16.42 17.02
CA ASP A 376 -12.47 -16.70 18.12
C ASP A 376 -13.41 -15.53 18.44
N ASP A 377 -12.91 -14.28 18.34
CA ASP A 377 -13.62 -13.08 18.81
C ASP A 377 -14.29 -12.25 17.69
N LEU A 378 -13.95 -12.48 16.41
CA LEU A 378 -14.57 -11.79 15.28
C LEU A 378 -15.24 -12.76 14.31
N SER A 379 -16.33 -12.31 13.69
CA SER A 379 -17.06 -13.07 12.65
C SER A 379 -16.32 -13.17 11.30
N ALA A 380 -15.00 -13.01 11.30
CA ALA A 380 -14.16 -13.01 10.11
C ALA A 380 -13.77 -14.44 9.69
N THR A 381 -13.74 -14.71 8.39
CA THR A 381 -13.17 -15.96 7.86
C THR A 381 -11.65 -15.88 7.84
N MET A 382 -11.01 -16.63 8.73
CA MET A 382 -9.55 -16.73 8.88
C MET A 382 -9.04 -18.02 8.23
N SER A 383 -8.00 -17.96 7.38
CA SER A 383 -7.36 -19.19 6.87
C SER A 383 -5.97 -18.98 6.29
N GLY A 384 -5.04 -19.93 6.50
CA GLY A 384 -3.72 -19.94 5.84
C GLY A 384 -2.80 -18.75 6.16
N ASN A 385 -3.14 -17.93 7.16
CA ASN A 385 -2.30 -16.83 7.62
C ASN A 385 -1.09 -17.38 8.40
N VAL A 386 0.03 -16.66 8.34
CA VAL A 386 1.31 -17.07 8.92
C VAL A 386 1.98 -15.89 9.63
N ALA A 387 2.87 -16.19 10.57
CA ALA A 387 3.63 -15.16 11.29
C ALA A 387 5.10 -15.58 11.46
N PHE A 388 5.99 -14.93 10.73
CA PHE A 388 7.44 -15.15 10.78
C PHE A 388 8.20 -13.96 10.18
N ASP A 389 9.51 -13.88 10.40
CA ASP A 389 10.33 -12.74 9.93
C ASP A 389 10.48 -12.75 8.39
N PRO A 390 9.96 -11.72 7.69
CA PRO A 390 10.09 -11.59 6.24
C PRO A 390 11.48 -11.08 5.80
N GLN A 391 12.33 -10.64 6.72
CA GLN A 391 13.66 -10.08 6.48
C GLN A 391 13.68 -8.91 5.50
N ILE A 392 12.64 -8.07 5.56
CA ILE A 392 12.50 -6.90 4.68
C ILE A 392 13.61 -5.87 5.01
N PRO A 393 14.37 -5.38 4.01
CA PRO A 393 15.29 -4.29 4.22
C PRO A 393 14.51 -2.98 4.38
N VAL A 394 14.61 -2.36 5.56
CA VAL A 394 14.09 -1.00 5.80
C VAL A 394 15.26 -0.04 5.92
N VAL A 395 15.20 1.07 5.17
CA VAL A 395 16.13 2.20 5.34
C VAL A 395 15.38 3.40 5.90
N LEU A 396 15.63 3.69 7.17
CA LEU A 396 15.19 4.93 7.80
C LEU A 396 16.29 5.98 7.64
N ALA A 397 15.90 7.24 7.45
CA ALA A 397 16.87 8.34 7.51
C ALA A 397 17.52 8.38 8.91
N PRO A 398 18.83 8.65 9.01
CA PRO A 398 19.52 8.66 10.30
C PRO A 398 18.84 9.61 11.28
N LEU A 399 18.64 9.15 12.52
CA LEU A 399 18.24 10.04 13.61
C LEU A 399 19.34 11.09 13.83
N GLN A 400 18.97 12.37 13.93
CA GLN A 400 19.93 13.39 14.36
C GLN A 400 20.12 13.23 15.86
N SER A 401 21.22 12.59 16.27
CA SER A 401 21.47 12.11 17.63
C SER A 401 20.93 13.03 18.74
N VAL A 402 20.02 12.50 19.56
CA VAL A 402 19.85 12.99 20.93
C VAL A 402 21.07 12.50 21.71
N GLN A 403 21.80 13.40 22.37
CA GLN A 403 22.81 12.97 23.34
C GLN A 403 22.10 12.11 24.41
N ALA A 404 22.24 10.80 24.31
CA ALA A 404 21.85 9.89 25.37
C ALA A 404 22.80 10.14 26.55
N SER A 405 22.25 10.46 27.72
CA SER A 405 23.00 10.38 28.98
C SER A 405 23.50 8.94 29.12
N GLY A 406 24.82 8.78 29.15
CA GLY A 406 25.51 7.54 28.83
C GLY A 406 25.46 6.42 29.87
N GLU A 407 24.28 6.04 30.38
CA GLU A 407 24.21 5.04 31.46
C GLU A 407 23.49 3.72 31.14
N VAL A 408 22.86 3.53 29.98
CA VAL A 408 22.30 2.21 29.61
C VAL A 408 22.48 1.89 28.13
N GLN A 409 23.28 0.85 27.84
CA GLN A 409 23.41 0.28 26.50
C GLN A 409 22.35 -0.81 26.29
N ALA A 410 21.16 -0.43 25.79
CA ALA A 410 20.22 -1.41 25.26
C ALA A 410 20.79 -2.04 23.97
N GLN A 411 20.61 -3.36 23.81
CA GLN A 411 21.04 -4.10 22.62
C GLN A 411 20.40 -3.49 21.35
N PRO A 412 21.16 -3.29 20.25
CA PRO A 412 20.63 -2.76 19.00
C PRO A 412 19.79 -3.82 18.29
N THR A 413 18.48 -3.81 18.56
CA THR A 413 17.50 -4.64 17.84
C THR A 413 16.49 -3.72 17.18
N VAL A 414 15.93 -4.15 16.02
CA VAL A 414 14.89 -3.40 15.31
C VAL A 414 13.72 -3.07 16.23
N MET A 415 13.37 -3.98 17.15
CA MET A 415 12.34 -3.73 18.15
C MET A 415 12.71 -2.67 19.19
N ASN A 416 13.97 -2.60 19.61
CA ASN A 416 14.41 -1.53 20.52
C ASN A 416 14.43 -0.18 19.80
N ASP A 417 14.72 -0.15 18.50
CA ASP A 417 14.65 1.07 17.70
C ASP A 417 13.19 1.53 17.49
N VAL A 418 12.27 0.60 17.16
CA VAL A 418 10.83 0.90 17.06
C VAL A 418 10.26 1.32 18.42
N ARG A 419 10.57 0.61 19.52
CA ARG A 419 10.10 0.97 20.87
C ARG A 419 10.65 2.30 21.36
N ARG A 420 11.92 2.61 21.07
CA ARG A 420 12.52 3.93 21.35
C ARG A 420 11.75 5.06 20.65
N MET A 421 11.25 4.82 19.44
CA MET A 421 10.43 5.81 18.71
C MET A 421 9.06 6.06 19.33
N PHE A 422 8.52 5.13 20.12
CA PHE A 422 7.25 5.31 20.87
C PHE A 422 7.43 5.76 22.32
N GLY A 423 8.66 6.14 22.72
CA GLY A 423 8.91 6.48 24.13
C GLY A 423 8.80 5.28 25.07
N GLY A 424 8.90 4.05 24.54
CA GLY A 424 9.01 2.84 25.34
C GLY A 424 10.25 2.96 26.23
N ASN A 425 10.01 3.06 27.53
CA ASN A 425 11.04 3.30 28.53
C ASN A 425 12.07 2.17 28.51
N THR A 426 13.28 2.45 28.03
CA THR A 426 14.47 1.72 28.48
C THR A 426 15.14 2.45 29.65
N ASP A 427 14.87 3.76 29.84
CA ASP A 427 15.57 4.68 30.76
C ASP A 427 14.66 5.68 31.51
N GLY A 428 13.58 5.20 32.14
CA GLY A 428 12.93 5.91 33.26
C GLY A 428 12.30 7.31 33.04
N GLY A 429 11.85 7.71 31.85
CA GLY A 429 11.12 8.97 31.63
C GLY A 429 10.04 8.92 30.52
N THR A 430 8.91 9.59 30.74
CA THR A 430 7.78 9.66 29.81
C THR A 430 8.11 10.59 28.63
N VAL A 431 8.46 10.04 27.46
CA VAL A 431 8.60 10.84 26.24
C VAL A 431 7.21 11.11 25.68
N ALA A 432 6.88 12.37 25.44
CA ALA A 432 5.60 12.73 24.81
C ALA A 432 5.53 12.09 23.41
N ILE A 433 4.51 11.26 23.19
CA ILE A 433 4.23 10.50 21.96
C ILE A 433 3.70 11.43 20.85
N ALA A 434 4.37 12.56 20.62
CA ALA A 434 3.97 13.56 19.62
C ALA A 434 4.81 13.44 18.33
N ASN A 435 6.01 12.86 18.43
CA ASN A 435 6.99 12.76 17.36
C ASN A 435 7.35 11.29 17.10
N PHE A 436 6.64 10.65 16.17
CA PHE A 436 6.84 9.26 15.75
C PHE A 436 6.76 9.20 14.21
N ALA A 437 7.21 8.11 13.57
CA ALA A 437 7.41 8.02 12.10
C ALA A 437 8.61 8.83 11.56
N PRO A 438 9.86 8.34 11.71
CA PRO A 438 11.03 8.97 11.08
C PRO A 438 10.90 8.96 9.56
N GLN A 439 11.48 9.95 8.87
CA GLN A 439 11.47 9.97 7.40
C GLN A 439 12.07 8.68 6.81
N MET A 440 11.36 8.07 5.87
CA MET A 440 11.86 6.94 5.08
C MET A 440 12.34 7.47 3.72
N GLN A 441 13.50 6.98 3.27
CA GLN A 441 14.01 7.29 1.93
C GLN A 441 13.65 6.14 0.98
N TYR A 442 13.11 6.47 -0.19
CA TYR A 442 12.91 5.50 -1.25
C TYR A 442 14.09 5.51 -2.23
N ASP A 443 14.78 4.36 -2.31
CA ASP A 443 15.79 4.03 -3.31
C ASP A 443 15.25 2.87 -4.18
N VAL A 444 15.14 3.10 -5.48
CA VAL A 444 14.68 2.12 -6.47
C VAL A 444 15.54 0.84 -6.48
N ARG A 445 16.80 0.93 -6.05
CA ARG A 445 17.72 -0.23 -5.96
C ARG A 445 17.46 -1.08 -4.71
N MET A 446 16.70 -0.56 -3.75
CA MET A 446 16.40 -1.22 -2.49
C MET A 446 14.90 -1.16 -2.19
N VAL A 447 14.08 -1.55 -3.17
CA VAL A 447 12.65 -1.78 -2.96
C VAL A 447 12.48 -2.79 -1.81
N PRO A 448 11.64 -2.51 -0.79
CA PRO A 448 11.56 -3.30 0.44
C PRO A 448 10.79 -4.61 0.24
N LEU A 449 11.35 -5.50 -0.57
CA LEU A 449 10.85 -6.85 -0.81
C LEU A 449 11.34 -7.81 0.29
N PRO A 450 10.58 -8.87 0.60
CA PRO A 450 11.05 -9.93 1.49
C PRO A 450 12.35 -10.56 1.01
N ARG A 451 13.29 -10.80 1.93
CA ARG A 451 14.53 -11.55 1.64
C ARG A 451 14.43 -13.01 2.07
N ASN A 452 13.52 -13.31 2.97
CA ASN A 452 13.15 -14.69 3.30
C ASN A 452 12.39 -15.30 2.12
N GLU A 453 12.87 -16.43 1.60
CA GLU A 453 12.25 -17.14 0.46
C GLU A 453 10.80 -17.54 0.76
N ASP A 454 10.52 -18.01 1.98
CA ASP A 454 9.17 -18.41 2.40
C ASP A 454 8.20 -17.21 2.44
N ALA A 455 8.72 -15.98 2.58
CA ALA A 455 7.92 -14.76 2.62
C ALA A 455 7.64 -14.18 1.22
N GLN A 456 8.30 -14.65 0.15
CA GLN A 456 8.13 -14.11 -1.21
C GLN A 456 6.70 -14.18 -1.76
N PRO A 457 5.85 -15.18 -1.44
CA PRO A 457 4.45 -15.20 -1.88
C PRO A 457 3.56 -14.11 -1.30
N TYR A 458 4.04 -13.37 -0.28
CA TYR A 458 3.28 -12.37 0.46
C TYR A 458 3.76 -10.95 0.12
N GLY A 459 2.82 -10.01 0.12
CA GLY A 459 3.08 -8.64 -0.25
C GLY A 459 3.34 -8.48 -1.75
N VAL A 460 4.04 -7.40 -2.10
CA VAL A 460 4.23 -7.01 -3.50
C VAL A 460 4.95 -8.10 -4.29
N GLN A 461 4.38 -8.39 -5.46
CA GLN A 461 4.83 -9.33 -6.47
C GLN A 461 5.36 -8.53 -7.68
N PRO A 462 6.70 -8.40 -7.85
CA PRO A 462 7.28 -7.79 -9.05
C PRO A 462 6.86 -8.51 -10.34
N ALA A 463 6.50 -9.80 -10.22
CA ALA A 463 6.02 -10.63 -11.31
C ALA A 463 4.49 -10.51 -11.58
N GLY A 464 3.74 -9.82 -10.71
CA GLY A 464 2.28 -9.76 -10.70
C GLY A 464 1.72 -8.39 -11.08
N LEU A 465 2.41 -7.66 -11.97
CA LEU A 465 2.05 -6.28 -12.32
C LEU A 465 0.67 -6.18 -12.99
N TYR A 466 -0.06 -5.11 -12.73
CA TYR A 466 -1.33 -4.89 -13.40
C TYR A 466 -1.13 -4.75 -14.93
N GLY A 467 -1.96 -5.48 -15.69
CA GLY A 467 -1.88 -5.52 -17.16
C GLY A 467 -0.78 -6.44 -17.73
N ALA A 468 -0.03 -7.15 -16.88
CA ALA A 468 1.01 -8.11 -17.26
C ALA A 468 0.48 -9.34 -18.01
N THR A 469 -0.72 -9.81 -17.65
CA THR A 469 -1.32 -11.01 -18.21
C THR A 469 -2.24 -10.63 -19.37
N PRO A 470 -2.10 -11.22 -20.57
CA PRO A 470 -3.23 -11.30 -21.49
C PRO A 470 -4.39 -11.92 -20.71
N SER A 471 -5.61 -11.41 -20.87
CA SER A 471 -6.80 -11.97 -20.23
C SER A 471 -7.06 -13.40 -20.72
N THR A 472 -6.32 -14.38 -20.24
CA THR A 472 -6.78 -15.76 -20.23
C THR A 472 -7.91 -15.79 -19.23
N GLY A 473 -9.14 -15.91 -19.73
CA GLY A 473 -10.38 -15.82 -18.97
C GLY A 473 -10.50 -16.89 -17.89
N GLU A 474 -9.77 -16.74 -16.79
CA GLU A 474 -10.16 -17.30 -15.50
C GLU A 474 -11.34 -16.48 -15.00
N ARG A 475 -12.51 -16.81 -15.53
CA ARG A 475 -13.71 -16.80 -14.69
C ARG A 475 -13.35 -17.67 -13.49
N THR A 476 -13.30 -17.06 -12.32
CA THR A 476 -13.36 -17.77 -11.05
C THR A 476 -14.46 -18.81 -11.14
N ALA A 477 -14.07 -20.07 -11.32
CA ALA A 477 -15.00 -21.17 -11.15
C ALA A 477 -15.43 -21.11 -9.69
N ALA A 478 -16.73 -20.93 -9.46
CA ALA A 478 -17.30 -21.16 -8.15
C ALA A 478 -16.85 -22.54 -7.67
N PRO A 479 -16.47 -22.72 -6.39
CA PRO A 479 -16.15 -24.03 -5.87
C PRO A 479 -17.36 -24.95 -6.12
N ALA A 480 -17.11 -26.08 -6.77
CA ALA A 480 -18.13 -27.09 -7.00
C ALA A 480 -18.73 -27.49 -5.64
N PRO A 481 -20.07 -27.57 -5.51
CA PRO A 481 -20.67 -28.08 -4.29
C PRO A 481 -20.16 -29.51 -4.07
N ALA A 482 -19.72 -29.78 -2.83
CA ALA A 482 -19.37 -31.11 -2.39
C ALA A 482 -20.51 -32.06 -2.75
N GLY A 483 -20.21 -33.05 -3.60
CA GLY A 483 -21.18 -34.07 -3.99
C GLY A 483 -21.48 -34.97 -2.80
N ASP A 484 -22.66 -34.80 -2.21
CA ASP A 484 -23.26 -35.81 -1.37
C ASP A 484 -23.65 -37.01 -2.24
N GLU A 485 -22.83 -38.07 -2.17
CA GLU A 485 -23.25 -39.42 -2.56
C GLU A 485 -24.35 -39.91 -1.60
N VAL A 486 -25.61 -39.63 -1.94
CA VAL A 486 -26.74 -40.39 -1.37
C VAL A 486 -27.30 -41.29 -2.46
N ARG A 487 -26.91 -42.56 -2.40
CA ARG A 487 -27.46 -43.67 -3.17
C ARG A 487 -28.98 -43.73 -3.02
N GLU A 488 -29.70 -43.52 -4.12
CA GLU A 488 -31.11 -43.86 -4.25
C GLU A 488 -31.31 -45.38 -4.16
N GLY A 489 -31.99 -45.83 -3.10
CA GLY A 489 -32.58 -47.17 -3.00
C GLY A 489 -34.05 -47.16 -3.45
N PRO A 490 -34.56 -48.26 -4.02
CA PRO A 490 -35.86 -48.27 -4.69
C PRO A 490 -37.01 -48.21 -3.67
N ARG A 491 -37.84 -47.15 -3.73
CA ARG A 491 -39.06 -47.03 -2.94
C ARG A 491 -40.16 -47.94 -3.50
N ARG A 492 -40.44 -49.01 -2.74
CA ARG A 492 -41.53 -49.95 -2.93
C ARG A 492 -42.86 -49.31 -2.52
N ALA A 493 -43.86 -49.41 -3.38
CA ALA A 493 -45.22 -48.95 -3.12
C ALA A 493 -45.87 -49.68 -1.94
N VAL A 494 -46.48 -48.93 -1.00
CA VAL A 494 -47.46 -49.47 -0.04
C VAL A 494 -48.71 -48.59 -0.09
N ARG A 495 -49.83 -49.30 -0.17
CA ARG A 495 -51.21 -48.85 -0.37
C ARG A 495 -51.91 -48.77 1.00
N ARG A 496 -52.80 -47.76 1.16
CA ARG A 496 -53.98 -47.68 2.09
C ARG A 496 -53.63 -47.64 3.60
N SER A 497 -54.35 -46.97 4.50
CA SER A 497 -55.79 -46.67 4.64
C SER A 497 -56.00 -45.46 5.58
N VAL A 498 -56.96 -44.57 5.31
CA VAL A 498 -58.25 -44.38 6.03
C VAL A 498 -58.14 -44.16 7.55
N GLY A 499 -58.72 -43.05 8.04
CA GLY A 499 -59.27 -42.94 9.40
C GLY A 499 -59.04 -41.58 10.06
N GLY A 500 -60.12 -40.84 10.26
CA GLY A 500 -60.12 -39.52 10.91
C GLY A 500 -60.20 -39.55 12.43
N GLN A 501 -59.92 -38.39 13.02
CA GLN A 501 -60.83 -37.60 13.85
C GLN A 501 -60.27 -36.17 13.95
#